data_AF-A0A7C6PWL8-F1
#
_entry.id   AF-A0A7C6PWL8-F1
#
_cell.length_a   1.000
_cell.length_b   1.000
_cell.length_c   1.000
_cell.angle_alpha   90.00
_cell.angle_beta   90.00
_cell.angle_gamma   90.00
#
_symmetry.space_group_name_H-M   'P 1'
#
loop_
_entity.id
_entity.type
_entity.pdbx_description
1 polymer ?
#
loop_
_entity_poly.entity_id
_entity_poly.type
_entity_poly.pdbx_seq_one_letter_code
_entity_poly.pdbx_strand_id
1 'polypeptide(L)'
;MRINNNLMAMNTHRQLGLTNSAATKSMEKLSSGYRINRAGDDAAGLSISEKMRAQIRGLTMASRNAQDGISLIQTAEGALQETHAILQRMRELAVQSANDTNVEKDREAIQAEIDELAKEIT
;
A
#
# COMPACT_ATOMS: atom_id res chain seq x y z
N MET A 1 43.21 54.91 27.08
CA MET A 1 43.21 53.46 26.74
C MET A 1 43.52 52.67 28.00
N ARG A 2 42.73 51.65 28.35
CA ARG A 2 43.07 50.69 29.41
C ARG A 2 43.65 49.44 28.74
N ILE A 3 44.88 49.05 29.08
CA ILE A 3 45.62 47.94 28.44
C ILE A 3 45.09 46.56 28.86
N ASN A 4 44.43 46.46 30.03
CA ASN A 4 44.02 45.18 30.60
C ASN A 4 42.82 44.50 29.92
N ASN A 5 42.01 45.21 29.14
CA ASN A 5 40.84 44.64 28.47
C ASN A 5 40.72 45.18 27.05
N ASN A 6 40.75 44.27 26.07
CA ASN A 6 40.54 44.60 24.66
C ASN A 6 39.09 44.30 24.25
N LEU A 7 38.19 45.22 24.57
CA LEU A 7 36.77 45.08 24.23
C LEU A 7 36.53 44.94 22.73
N MET A 8 37.35 45.59 21.88
CA MET A 8 37.21 45.49 20.42
C MET A 8 37.50 44.07 19.95
N ALA A 9 38.58 43.45 20.43
CA ALA A 9 38.89 42.04 20.13
C ALA A 9 37.83 41.06 20.68
N MET A 10 37.25 41.33 21.86
CA MET A 10 36.16 40.50 22.37
C MET A 10 34.88 40.62 21.53
N ASN A 11 34.58 41.81 21.02
CA ASN A 11 33.43 42.03 20.15
C ASN A 11 33.61 41.34 18.79
N THR A 12 34.80 41.45 18.18
CA THR A 12 35.10 40.74 16.92
C THR A 12 35.07 39.23 17.10
N HIS A 13 35.57 38.70 18.22
CA HIS A 13 35.49 37.27 18.52
C HIS A 13 34.04 36.79 18.70
N ARG A 14 33.19 37.58 19.38
CA ARG A 14 31.76 37.29 19.50
C ARG A 14 31.08 37.26 18.13
N GLN A 15 31.36 38.24 17.27
CA GLN A 15 30.79 38.31 15.93
C GLN A 15 31.25 37.12 15.07
N LEU A 16 32.52 36.73 15.15
CA LEU A 16 33.06 35.55 14.47
C LEU A 16 32.33 34.27 14.91
N GLY A 17 32.08 34.11 16.21
CA GLY A 17 31.31 32.98 16.75
C GLY A 17 29.89 32.90 16.20
N LEU A 18 29.20 34.04 16.07
CA LEU A 18 27.87 34.11 15.45
C LEU A 18 27.91 33.73 13.96
N THR A 19 28.89 34.24 13.20
CA THR A 19 29.03 33.91 11.78
C THR A 19 29.36 32.44 11.56
N ASN A 20 30.24 31.86 12.38
CA ASN A 20 30.59 30.45 12.28
C ASN A 20 29.36 29.57 12.57
N SER A 21 28.57 29.92 13.59
CA SER A 21 27.33 29.21 13.93
C SER A 21 26.30 29.26 12.80
N ALA A 22 26.17 30.41 12.12
CA ALA A 22 25.30 30.54 10.96
C ALA A 22 25.78 29.71 9.76
N ALA A 23 27.09 29.71 9.49
CA ALA A 23 27.70 28.90 8.43
C ALA A 23 27.50 27.40 8.66
N THR A 24 27.69 26.93 9.90
CA THR A 24 27.44 25.52 10.28
C THR A 24 25.98 25.13 10.07
N LYS A 25 25.01 25.99 10.44
CA LYS A 25 23.58 25.73 10.18
C LYS A 25 23.24 25.65 8.69
N SER A 26 23.82 26.52 7.88
CA SER A 26 23.63 26.47 6.41
C SER A 26 24.22 25.20 5.82
N MET A 27 25.40 24.79 6.29
CA MET A 27 26.05 23.54 5.88
C MET A 27 25.21 22.31 6.27
N GLU A 28 24.59 22.31 7.45
CA GLU A 28 23.68 21.24 7.90
C GLU A 28 22.46 21.09 6.97
N LYS A 29 21.85 22.20 6.55
CA LYS A 29 20.70 22.19 5.62
C LYS A 29 21.10 21.76 4.21
N LEU A 30 22.27 22.17 3.75
CA LEU A 30 22.81 21.73 2.46
C LEU A 30 23.13 20.23 2.48
N SER A 31 23.74 19.74 3.56
CA SER A 31 24.11 18.33 3.69
C SER A 31 22.90 17.41 3.86
N SER A 32 21.84 17.85 4.53
CA SER A 32 20.63 17.03 4.72
C SER A 32 19.66 17.12 3.54
N GLY A 33 19.74 18.19 2.74
CA GLY A 33 18.76 18.50 1.72
C GLY A 33 17.40 18.97 2.27
N TYR A 34 17.24 19.08 3.59
CA TYR A 34 16.01 19.52 4.24
C TYR A 34 16.14 20.95 4.77
N ARG A 35 15.10 21.75 4.54
CA ARG A 35 15.00 23.12 5.08
C ARG A 35 14.85 23.14 6.60
N ILE A 36 14.13 22.15 7.16
CA ILE A 36 13.84 22.00 8.59
C ILE A 36 14.51 20.71 9.08
N ASN A 37 15.61 20.84 9.82
CA ASN A 37 16.33 19.69 10.38
C ASN A 37 16.00 19.47 11.87
N ARG A 38 15.68 20.55 12.58
CA ARG A 38 15.41 20.54 14.03
C ARG A 38 14.11 21.28 14.34
N ALA A 39 13.46 20.92 15.44
CA ALA A 39 12.27 21.62 15.92
C ALA A 39 12.53 23.11 16.21
N GLY A 40 13.77 23.49 16.54
CA GLY A 40 14.17 24.88 16.75
C GLY A 40 14.28 25.72 15.48
N ASP A 41 14.29 25.12 14.28
CA ASP A 41 14.28 25.87 13.01
C ASP A 41 12.86 26.34 12.65
N ASP A 42 11.87 25.46 12.83
CA ASP A 42 10.45 25.69 12.49
C ASP A 42 9.58 24.59 13.13
N ALA A 43 9.10 24.82 14.36
CA ALA A 43 8.35 23.81 15.11
C ALA A 43 7.00 23.48 14.45
N ALA A 44 6.30 24.48 13.92
CA ALA A 44 5.01 24.29 13.24
C ALA A 44 5.20 23.56 11.91
N GLY A 45 6.19 23.97 11.10
CA GLY A 45 6.53 23.32 9.84
C GLY A 45 6.98 21.88 10.04
N LEU A 46 7.75 21.58 11.09
CA LEU A 46 8.14 20.22 11.42
C LEU A 46 6.91 19.36 11.76
N SER A 47 6.01 19.84 12.61
CA SER A 47 4.78 19.11 12.98
C SER A 47 3.88 18.83 11.77
N ILE A 48 3.70 19.82 10.88
CA ILE A 48 2.93 19.62 9.64
C ILE A 48 3.61 18.59 8.75
N SER A 49 4.94 18.66 8.58
CA SER A 49 5.68 17.70 7.75
C SER A 49 5.60 16.27 8.29
N GLU A 50 5.64 16.09 9.61
CA GLU A 50 5.48 14.76 10.23
C GLU A 50 4.04 14.24 10.08
N LYS A 51 3.04 15.10 10.19
CA LYS A 51 1.64 14.75 9.88
C LYS A 51 1.50 14.30 8.44
N MET A 52 2.09 15.02 7.49
CA MET A 52 2.07 14.64 6.07
C MET A 52 2.81 13.32 5.83
N ARG A 53 3.99 13.12 6.44
CA ARG A 53 4.72 11.83 6.36
C ARG A 53 3.88 10.67 6.89
N ALA A 54 3.17 10.86 8.00
CA ALA A 54 2.27 9.86 8.55
C ALA A 54 1.10 9.56 7.60
N GLN A 55 0.48 10.61 7.02
CA GLN A 55 -0.58 10.45 6.02
C GLN A 55 -0.09 9.72 4.77
N ILE A 56 1.08 10.05 4.25
CA ILE A 56 1.68 9.36 3.10
C ILE A 56 1.86 7.87 3.41
N ARG A 57 2.46 7.53 4.56
CA ARG A 57 2.61 6.12 4.99
C ARG A 57 1.25 5.42 5.11
N GLY A 58 0.25 6.09 5.68
CA GLY A 58 -1.12 5.58 5.79
C GLY A 58 -1.74 5.31 4.42
N LEU A 59 -1.63 6.25 3.48
CA LEU A 59 -2.13 6.11 2.12
C LEU A 59 -1.41 5.00 1.34
N THR A 60 -0.09 4.84 1.52
CA THR A 60 0.66 3.72 0.93
C THR A 60 0.14 2.37 1.42
N MET A 61 -0.13 2.24 2.72
CA MET A 61 -0.73 1.02 3.27
C MET A 61 -2.16 0.82 2.79
N ALA A 62 -2.97 1.88 2.72
CA ALA A 62 -4.32 1.80 2.17
C ALA A 62 -4.32 1.34 0.70
N SER A 63 -3.38 1.83 -0.11
CA SER A 63 -3.21 1.39 -1.49
C SER A 63 -2.82 -0.09 -1.58
N ARG A 64 -1.95 -0.57 -0.69
CA ARG A 64 -1.60 -1.99 -0.62
C ARG A 64 -2.82 -2.84 -0.25
N ASN A 65 -3.55 -2.44 0.79
CA ASN A 65 -4.75 -3.16 1.23
C ASN A 65 -5.83 -3.19 0.14
N ALA A 66 -5.97 -2.11 -0.63
CA ALA A 66 -6.87 -2.08 -1.77
C ALA A 66 -6.44 -3.07 -2.86
N GLN A 67 -5.13 -3.16 -3.14
CA GLN A 67 -4.60 -4.13 -4.10
C GLN A 67 -4.82 -5.58 -3.63
N ASP A 68 -4.60 -5.85 -2.35
CA ASP A 68 -4.86 -7.17 -1.77
C ASP A 68 -6.35 -7.54 -1.86
N GLY A 69 -7.24 -6.56 -1.62
CA GLY A 69 -8.68 -6.72 -1.81
C GLY A 69 -9.07 -7.02 -3.27
N ILE A 70 -8.44 -6.34 -4.23
CA ILE A 70 -8.63 -6.62 -5.67
C ILE A 70 -8.19 -8.04 -5.99
N SER A 71 -7.01 -8.46 -5.52
CA SER A 71 -6.49 -9.81 -5.77
C SER A 71 -7.38 -10.90 -5.17
N LEU A 72 -7.96 -10.66 -3.99
CA LEU A 72 -8.94 -11.57 -3.39
C LEU A 72 -10.22 -11.66 -4.23
N ILE A 73 -10.74 -10.52 -4.69
CA ILE A 73 -11.92 -10.49 -5.57
C ILE A 73 -11.65 -11.21 -6.89
N GLN A 74 -10.50 -10.99 -7.51
CA GLN A 74 -10.12 -11.69 -8.76
C GLN A 74 -10.02 -13.20 -8.57
N THR A 75 -9.50 -13.65 -7.43
CA THR A 75 -9.45 -15.08 -7.12
C THR A 75 -10.87 -15.65 -6.95
N ALA A 76 -11.75 -14.92 -6.27
CA ALA A 76 -13.15 -15.30 -6.14
C ALA A 76 -13.89 -15.30 -7.49
N GLU A 77 -13.64 -14.31 -8.36
CA GLU A 77 -14.21 -14.24 -9.71
C GLU A 77 -13.76 -15.41 -10.57
N GLY A 78 -12.47 -15.78 -10.52
CA GLY A 78 -11.96 -16.97 -11.20
C GLY A 78 -12.64 -18.25 -10.71
N ALA A 79 -12.81 -18.41 -9.40
CA ALA A 79 -13.54 -19.55 -8.84
C ALA A 79 -15.02 -19.56 -9.29
N LEU A 80 -15.69 -18.41 -9.33
CA LEU A 80 -17.06 -18.29 -9.81
C LEU A 80 -17.20 -18.54 -11.31
N GLN A 81 -16.17 -18.27 -12.10
CA GLN A 81 -16.15 -18.58 -13.52
C GLN A 81 -16.16 -20.10 -13.75
N GLU A 82 -15.41 -20.87 -12.96
CA GLU A 82 -15.44 -22.33 -13.00
C GLU A 82 -16.80 -22.88 -12.55
N THR A 83 -17.38 -22.37 -11.45
CA THR A 83 -18.73 -22.81 -11.04
C THR A 83 -19.78 -22.52 -12.11
N HIS A 84 -19.68 -21.38 -12.81
CA HIS A 84 -20.57 -21.07 -13.93
C HIS A 84 -20.39 -22.06 -15.09
N ALA A 85 -19.16 -22.45 -15.43
CA ALA A 85 -18.89 -23.44 -16.47
C ALA A 85 -19.46 -24.82 -16.11
N ILE A 86 -19.27 -25.25 -14.86
CA ILE A 86 -19.82 -26.51 -14.35
C ILE A 86 -21.36 -26.49 -14.40
N LEU A 87 -22.00 -25.41 -13.95
CA LEU A 87 -23.47 -25.28 -14.01
C LEU A 87 -24.01 -25.30 -15.45
N GLN A 88 -23.28 -24.72 -16.41
CA GLN A 88 -23.63 -24.84 -17.82
C GLN A 88 -23.56 -26.29 -18.29
N ARG A 89 -22.50 -27.03 -17.92
CA ARG A 89 -22.35 -28.45 -18.25
C ARG A 89 -23.46 -29.29 -17.63
N MET A 90 -23.80 -29.07 -16.35
CA MET A 90 -24.92 -29.75 -15.69
C MET A 90 -26.25 -29.49 -16.41
N ARG A 91 -26.47 -28.27 -16.91
CA ARG A 91 -27.66 -27.94 -17.70
C ARG A 91 -27.70 -28.69 -19.04
N GLU A 92 -26.57 -28.79 -19.74
CA GLU A 92 -26.48 -29.57 -20.99
C GLU A 92 -26.81 -31.04 -20.74
N LEU A 93 -26.25 -31.63 -19.67
CA LEU A 93 -26.51 -33.01 -19.25
C LEU A 93 -27.98 -33.23 -18.89
N ALA A 94 -28.61 -32.27 -18.19
CA ALA A 94 -30.03 -32.35 -17.87
C ALA A 94 -30.92 -32.36 -19.14
N VAL A 95 -30.60 -31.50 -20.13
CA VAL A 95 -31.31 -31.49 -21.42
C VAL A 95 -31.03 -32.78 -22.21
N GLN A 96 -29.79 -33.27 -22.18
CA GLN A 96 -29.42 -34.53 -22.83
C GLN A 96 -30.20 -35.70 -22.24
N SER A 97 -30.29 -35.80 -20.90
CA SER A 97 -31.02 -36.85 -20.18
C SER A 97 -32.52 -36.84 -20.47
N ALA A 98 -33.10 -35.65 -20.74
CA ALA A 98 -34.50 -35.50 -21.09
C ALA A 98 -34.88 -36.05 -22.48
N ASN A 99 -33.91 -36.47 -23.30
CA ASN A 99 -34.21 -37.08 -24.60
C ASN A 99 -34.66 -38.54 -24.45
N ASP A 100 -35.81 -38.88 -25.05
CA ASP A 100 -36.45 -40.20 -24.96
C ASP A 100 -35.68 -41.31 -25.68
N THR A 101 -34.66 -40.98 -26.47
CA THR A 101 -33.78 -41.97 -27.12
C THR A 101 -32.77 -42.61 -26.17
N ASN A 102 -32.54 -42.04 -24.98
CA ASN A 102 -31.60 -42.58 -24.00
C ASN A 102 -32.20 -43.75 -23.22
N VAL A 103 -31.44 -44.82 -23.06
CA VAL A 103 -31.81 -45.96 -22.21
C VAL A 103 -31.46 -45.68 -20.74
N GLU A 104 -31.98 -46.49 -19.80
CA GLU A 104 -31.71 -46.31 -18.35
C GLU A 104 -30.22 -46.23 -18.02
N LYS A 105 -29.40 -47.09 -18.63
CA LYS A 105 -27.93 -47.08 -18.43
C LYS A 105 -27.28 -45.76 -18.84
N ASP A 106 -27.77 -45.09 -19.90
CA ASP A 106 -27.24 -43.80 -20.33
C ASP A 106 -27.64 -42.70 -19.34
N ARG A 107 -28.87 -42.77 -18.80
CA ARG A 107 -29.35 -41.84 -17.77
C ARG A 107 -28.59 -42.00 -16.45
N GLU A 108 -28.25 -43.24 -16.07
CA GLU A 108 -27.39 -43.52 -14.91
C GLU A 108 -25.99 -42.93 -15.07
N ALA A 109 -25.37 -43.06 -16.25
CA ALA A 109 -24.06 -42.48 -16.52
C ALA A 109 -24.09 -40.93 -16.49
N ILE A 110 -25.14 -40.32 -17.04
CA ILE A 110 -25.35 -38.86 -16.98
C ILE A 110 -25.54 -38.42 -15.52
N GLN A 111 -26.31 -39.16 -14.72
CA GLN A 111 -26.52 -38.84 -13.31
C GLN A 111 -25.20 -38.91 -12.53
N ALA A 112 -24.36 -39.92 -12.80
CA ALA A 112 -23.04 -40.04 -12.17
C ALA A 112 -22.13 -38.84 -12.49
N GLU A 113 -22.16 -38.31 -13.71
CA GLU A 113 -21.43 -37.09 -14.08
C GLU A 113 -21.99 -35.86 -13.34
N ILE A 114 -23.31 -35.70 -13.29
CA ILE A 114 -23.98 -34.61 -12.56
C ILE A 114 -23.64 -34.65 -11.06
N ASP A 115 -23.64 -35.83 -10.44
CA ASP A 115 -23.33 -36.00 -9.02
C ASP A 115 -21.89 -35.58 -8.71
N GLU A 116 -20.95 -35.85 -9.61
CA GLU A 116 -19.56 -35.46 -9.42
C GLU A 116 -19.33 -33.96 -9.64
N LEU A 117 -19.98 -33.38 -10.65
CA LEU A 117 -20.00 -31.94 -10.87
C LEU A 117 -20.65 -31.19 -9.68
N ALA A 118 -21.67 -31.78 -9.05
CA ALA A 118 -22.28 -31.22 -7.85
C ALA A 118 -21.30 -31.22 -6.66
N LYS A 119 -20.54 -32.30 -6.46
CA LYS A 119 -19.49 -32.37 -5.43
C LYS A 119 -18.33 -31.41 -5.71
N GLU A 120 -18.07 -31.07 -6.97
CA GLU A 120 -17.02 -30.12 -7.32
C GLU A 120 -17.39 -28.67 -6.97
N ILE A 121 -18.70 -28.35 -6.94
CA ILE A 121 -19.21 -27.03 -6.53
C ILE A 121 -19.46 -26.92 -5.01
N THR A 122 -19.82 -28.03 -4.33
CA THR A 122 -20.26 -28.04 -2.91
C THR A 122 -19.26 -28.68 -1.95
#